data_AF-A0A978VRN3-F1
#
_entry.id   AF-A0A978VRN3-F1
#
_cell.length_a   1.000
_cell.length_b   1.000
_cell.length_c   1.000
_cell.angle_alpha   90.00
_cell.angle_beta   90.00
_cell.angle_gamma   90.00
#
_symmetry.space_group_name_H-M   'P 1'
#
loop_
_entity.id
_entity.type
_entity.pdbx_description
1 polymer ?
#
loop_
_entity_poly.entity_id
_entity_poly.type
_entity_poly.pdbx_seq_one_letter_code
_entity_poly.pdbx_strand_id
1 'polypeptide(L)'
;MGGEGQLLKRIPRIKFPKRHSKSSSSGSAEHATTNRAAAHGRVSASSDVPAPPLNTAVGGKASLQPKRTPVTDREIEAILPFDEPEKTDSEVLNSLIIAIWNKGT
;
A
#
# COMPACT_ATOMS: atom_id res chain seq x y z
N MET A 1 1.65 -58.40 -12.92
CA MET A 1 1.27 -56.98 -12.73
C MET A 1 2.50 -56.21 -12.24
N GLY A 2 2.69 -54.98 -12.70
CA GLY A 2 3.81 -54.12 -12.31
C GLY A 2 3.83 -52.90 -13.22
N GLY A 3 3.15 -51.82 -12.81
CA GLY A 3 2.99 -50.63 -13.65
C GLY A 3 4.28 -49.81 -13.72
N GLU A 4 4.62 -49.33 -14.91
CA GLU A 4 5.74 -48.42 -15.15
C GLU A 4 5.43 -47.03 -14.61
N GLY A 5 5.58 -46.86 -13.29
CA GLY A 5 5.40 -45.58 -12.61
C GLY A 5 6.34 -44.52 -13.19
N GLN A 6 5.76 -43.45 -13.76
CA GLN A 6 6.47 -42.44 -14.53
C GLN A 6 7.66 -41.85 -13.75
N LEU A 7 8.88 -42.23 -14.14
CA LEU A 7 10.12 -41.85 -13.46
C LEU A 7 10.54 -40.42 -13.82
N LEU A 8 9.73 -39.44 -13.41
CA LEU A 8 10.03 -38.03 -13.57
C LEU A 8 11.29 -37.68 -12.77
N LYS A 9 12.28 -37.09 -13.47
CA LYS A 9 13.58 -36.73 -12.89
C LYS A 9 13.39 -35.73 -11.74
N ARG A 10 13.81 -36.12 -10.54
CA ARG A 10 13.58 -35.36 -9.30
C ARG A 10 14.36 -34.05 -9.33
N ILE A 11 13.69 -32.94 -9.00
CA ILE A 11 14.33 -31.62 -8.87
C ILE A 11 15.39 -31.67 -7.73
N PRO A 12 16.59 -31.09 -7.92
CA PRO A 12 17.61 -31.01 -6.87
C PRO A 12 17.09 -30.32 -5.61
N ARG A 13 17.27 -30.95 -4.44
CA ARG A 13 16.87 -30.40 -3.15
C ARG A 13 17.99 -29.56 -2.56
N ILE A 14 17.81 -28.24 -2.53
CA ILE A 14 18.67 -27.35 -1.74
C ILE A 14 18.54 -27.65 -0.24
N LYS A 15 19.63 -27.51 0.51
CA LYS A 15 19.64 -27.61 1.97
C LYS A 15 19.63 -26.20 2.56
N PHE A 16 18.60 -25.86 3.33
CA PHE A 16 18.60 -24.64 4.12
C PHE A 16 19.55 -24.76 5.33
N PRO A 17 20.20 -23.67 5.78
CA PRO A 17 21.01 -23.68 6.99
C PRO A 17 20.21 -24.12 8.21
N LYS A 18 20.81 -24.98 9.06
CA LYS A 18 20.19 -25.42 10.31
C LYS A 18 20.09 -24.24 11.28
N ARG A 19 18.91 -23.62 11.35
CA ARG A 19 18.62 -22.59 12.37
C ARG A 19 18.70 -23.23 13.76
N HIS A 20 19.15 -22.46 14.75
CA HIS A 20 19.35 -22.83 16.17
C HIS A 20 20.01 -24.22 16.42
N SER A 21 21.33 -24.30 16.25
CA SER A 21 22.15 -25.46 16.65
C SER A 21 22.87 -25.24 18.00
N LYS A 22 22.14 -24.99 19.08
CA LYS A 22 22.72 -24.88 20.44
C LYS A 22 21.92 -25.68 21.48
N SER A 23 22.69 -26.44 22.26
CA SER A 23 22.38 -27.27 23.44
C SER A 23 20.98 -27.22 24.05
N SER A 24 20.33 -28.38 24.15
CA SER A 24 19.53 -28.71 25.33
C SER A 24 20.44 -28.79 26.55
N SER A 25 20.23 -27.95 27.56
CA SER A 25 20.86 -28.08 28.87
C SER A 25 19.75 -28.19 29.91
N SER A 26 19.60 -29.37 30.51
CA SER A 26 18.70 -29.54 31.66
C SER A 26 19.31 -28.89 32.90
N GLY A 27 18.48 -28.26 33.72
CA GLY A 27 18.92 -27.60 34.95
C GLY A 27 17.73 -26.97 35.67
N SER A 28 17.27 -27.63 36.74
CA SER A 28 16.17 -27.17 37.59
C SER A 28 16.62 -27.20 39.05
N ALA A 29 16.61 -26.03 39.71
CA ALA A 29 16.71 -25.84 41.14
C ALA A 29 16.30 -24.39 41.49
N GLU A 30 15.83 -24.16 42.72
CA GLU A 30 15.20 -22.90 43.15
C GLU A 30 15.88 -22.34 44.42
N HIS A 31 15.84 -21.01 44.59
CA HIS A 31 16.20 -20.25 45.81
C HIS A 31 17.67 -20.34 46.30
N ALA A 32 18.31 -19.29 46.85
CA ALA A 32 17.96 -17.88 47.09
C ALA A 32 19.26 -17.00 46.95
N THR A 33 19.60 -15.90 47.64
CA THR A 33 19.07 -15.18 48.82
C THR A 33 19.56 -13.71 48.87
N THR A 34 18.81 -12.83 49.54
CA THR A 34 19.23 -11.55 50.18
C THR A 34 20.21 -10.59 49.48
N ASN A 35 19.64 -9.51 48.94
CA ASN A 35 20.03 -8.10 49.10
C ASN A 35 21.43 -7.74 49.66
N ARG A 36 22.20 -6.95 48.89
CA ARG A 36 22.48 -5.55 49.27
C ARG A 36 22.91 -4.69 48.08
N ALA A 37 22.70 -3.38 48.19
CA ALA A 37 22.90 -2.43 47.10
C ALA A 37 24.40 -2.13 46.87
N ALA A 38 24.99 -2.76 45.87
CA ALA A 38 26.09 -2.17 45.11
C ALA A 38 25.49 -1.40 43.92
N ALA A 39 26.05 -0.23 43.60
CA ALA A 39 25.50 0.60 42.53
C ALA A 39 25.65 -0.11 41.17
N HIS A 40 24.54 -0.54 40.58
CA HIS A 40 24.46 -0.77 39.14
C HIS A 40 24.53 0.58 38.43
N GLY A 41 25.75 1.13 38.37
CA GLY A 41 26.09 2.20 37.45
C GLY A 41 25.61 1.78 36.07
N ARG A 42 24.84 2.65 35.41
CA ARG A 42 24.19 2.32 34.13
C ARG A 42 25.28 2.16 33.08
N VAL A 43 25.75 0.91 32.90
CA VAL A 43 26.66 0.51 31.83
C VAL A 43 25.91 0.71 30.51
N SER A 44 25.95 1.95 30.06
CA SER A 44 25.54 2.34 28.73
C SER A 44 26.56 1.72 27.81
N ALA A 45 26.21 0.56 27.23
CA ALA A 45 27.08 -0.16 26.32
C ALA A 45 27.29 0.71 25.08
N SER A 46 28.37 1.49 25.09
CA SER A 46 28.80 2.31 23.97
C SER A 46 29.25 1.38 22.85
N SER A 47 28.31 0.97 22.00
CA SER A 47 28.60 0.20 20.81
C SER A 47 29.42 1.05 19.86
N ASP A 48 30.59 0.56 19.46
CA ASP A 48 31.42 1.11 18.37
C ASP A 48 30.79 0.86 16.98
N VAL A 49 29.47 0.68 16.94
CA VAL A 49 28.67 0.54 15.74
C VAL A 49 28.08 1.92 15.46
N PRO A 50 28.33 2.53 14.28
CA PRO A 50 27.76 3.83 13.94
C PRO A 50 26.24 3.74 13.97
N ALA A 51 25.59 4.85 14.39
CA ALA A 51 24.14 4.92 14.49
C ALA A 51 23.48 4.50 13.16
N PRO A 52 22.40 3.68 13.20
CA PRO A 52 21.74 3.24 11.98
C PRO A 52 21.27 4.47 11.17
N PRO A 53 21.40 4.45 9.82
CA PRO A 53 20.98 5.59 9.00
C PRO A 53 19.54 5.98 9.31
N LEU A 54 19.32 7.28 9.57
CA LEU A 54 17.98 7.84 9.77
C LEU A 54 17.19 7.75 8.46
N ASN A 55 16.56 6.59 8.25
CA ASN A 55 15.71 6.30 7.11
C ASN A 55 14.42 7.13 7.19
N THR A 56 14.51 8.38 6.76
CA THR A 56 13.34 9.10 6.26
C THR A 56 12.86 8.34 5.03
N ALA A 57 11.79 7.55 5.18
CA ALA A 57 11.28 6.63 4.17
C ALA A 57 10.57 7.35 3.00
N VAL A 58 11.21 8.37 2.43
CA VAL A 58 10.90 8.88 1.10
C VAL A 58 11.29 7.76 0.13
N GLY A 59 10.29 6.99 -0.29
CA GLY A 59 10.51 5.84 -1.18
C GLY A 59 11.27 6.26 -2.44
N GLY A 60 12.17 5.37 -2.90
CA GLY A 60 13.08 5.66 -4.00
C GLY A 60 12.37 5.89 -5.34
N LYS A 61 13.14 6.05 -6.42
CA LYS A 61 12.58 6.29 -7.78
C LYS A 61 11.56 5.24 -8.26
N ALA A 62 11.52 4.05 -7.64
CA ALA A 62 10.53 3.01 -7.90
C ALA A 62 9.13 3.26 -7.29
N SER A 63 8.98 4.08 -6.24
CA SER A 63 7.67 4.46 -5.66
C SER A 63 7.16 5.81 -6.17
N LEU A 64 7.90 6.47 -7.06
CA LEU A 64 7.46 7.69 -7.72
C LEU A 64 6.38 7.32 -8.75
N GLN A 65 5.13 7.62 -8.42
CA GLN A 65 4.02 7.43 -9.35
C GLN A 65 4.23 8.30 -10.61
N PRO A 66 3.80 7.83 -11.80
CA PRO A 66 3.82 8.64 -13.01
C PRO A 66 3.07 9.96 -12.81
N LYS A 67 3.56 11.04 -13.45
CA LYS A 67 2.81 12.30 -13.51
C LYS A 67 1.46 12.04 -14.18
N ARG A 68 0.37 12.31 -13.48
CA ARG A 68 -0.97 12.34 -14.08
C ARG A 68 -1.20 13.69 -14.75
N THR A 69 -1.68 13.67 -15.98
CA THR A 69 -2.39 14.81 -16.56
C THR A 69 -3.81 14.86 -15.98
N PRO A 70 -4.36 16.03 -15.66
CA PRO A 70 -5.81 16.16 -15.48
C PRO A 70 -6.51 15.88 -16.82
N VAL A 71 -7.77 15.47 -16.75
CA VAL A 71 -8.68 15.44 -17.91
C VAL A 71 -9.05 16.89 -18.25
N THR A 72 -9.16 17.23 -19.53
CA THR A 72 -9.56 18.59 -19.94
C THR A 72 -11.06 18.80 -19.84
N ASP A 73 -11.51 20.04 -19.66
CA ASP A 73 -12.94 20.37 -19.49
C ASP A 73 -13.78 19.82 -20.66
N ARG A 74 -13.30 20.00 -21.90
CA ARG A 74 -13.94 19.46 -23.12
C ARG A 74 -14.06 17.93 -23.14
N GLU A 75 -13.13 17.20 -22.52
CA GLU A 75 -13.22 15.74 -22.39
C GLU A 75 -14.21 15.33 -21.30
N ILE A 76 -14.39 16.16 -20.27
CA ILE A 76 -15.41 15.96 -19.22
C ILE A 76 -16.81 16.23 -19.81
N GLU A 77 -16.99 17.34 -20.53
CA GLU A 77 -18.22 17.74 -21.23
C GLU A 77 -18.67 16.75 -22.32
N ALA A 78 -17.76 15.90 -22.82
CA ALA A 78 -18.06 14.86 -23.80
C ALA A 78 -18.47 13.51 -23.17
N ILE A 79 -18.32 13.35 -21.85
CA ILE A 79 -18.60 12.12 -21.11
C ILE A 79 -19.77 12.32 -20.13
N LEU A 80 -19.80 13.45 -19.43
CA LEU A 80 -21.01 13.90 -18.75
C LEU A 80 -22.01 14.30 -19.85
N PRO A 81 -23.19 13.69 -19.95
CA PRO A 81 -24.25 14.31 -20.73
C PRO A 81 -24.50 15.68 -20.10
N PHE A 82 -24.35 16.74 -20.90
CA PHE A 82 -25.07 17.97 -20.60
C PHE A 82 -26.55 17.60 -20.64
N ASP A 83 -27.20 17.61 -19.47
CA ASP A 83 -28.65 17.65 -19.40
C ASP A 83 -29.07 18.93 -20.14
N GLU A 84 -29.54 18.78 -21.39
CA GLU A 84 -30.16 19.85 -22.17
C GLU A 84 -31.21 20.49 -21.25
N PRO A 85 -31.09 21.78 -20.92
CA PRO A 85 -31.84 22.37 -19.82
C PRO A 85 -33.33 22.22 -20.12
N GLU A 86 -34.03 21.46 -19.27
CA GLU A 86 -35.44 21.10 -19.48
C GLU A 86 -36.26 22.38 -19.65
N LYS A 87 -36.53 22.74 -20.90
CA LYS A 87 -37.01 24.06 -21.27
C LYS A 87 -38.39 24.25 -20.68
N THR A 88 -38.44 25.06 -19.63
CA THR A 88 -39.62 25.17 -18.78
C THR A 88 -40.82 25.67 -19.59
N ASP A 89 -42.04 25.29 -19.22
CA ASP A 89 -43.25 25.65 -19.98
C ASP A 89 -43.35 27.18 -20.23
N SER A 90 -42.87 28.00 -19.30
CA SER A 90 -42.80 29.45 -19.44
C SER A 90 -41.80 29.90 -20.52
N GLU A 91 -40.65 29.25 -20.65
CA GLU A 91 -39.67 29.50 -21.72
C GLU A 91 -40.16 28.99 -23.08
N VAL A 92 -40.90 27.87 -23.11
CA VAL A 92 -41.59 27.38 -24.32
C VAL A 92 -42.65 28.40 -24.76
N LEU A 93 -43.50 28.85 -23.84
CA LEU A 93 -44.54 29.86 -24.10
C LEU A 93 -43.97 31.21 -24.52
N ASN A 94 -42.95 31.73 -23.81
CA ASN A 94 -42.27 32.98 -24.19
C ASN A 94 -41.64 32.87 -25.58
N SER A 95 -40.98 31.74 -25.89
CA SER A 95 -40.41 31.46 -27.21
C SER A 95 -41.48 31.39 -28.30
N LEU A 96 -42.68 30.87 -27.99
CA LEU A 96 -43.81 30.82 -28.91
C LEU A 96 -44.44 32.21 -29.14
N ILE A 97 -44.61 33.02 -28.08
CA ILE A 97 -45.13 34.39 -28.15
C ILE A 97 -44.24 35.25 -29.05
N ILE A 98 -42.90 35.18 -28.87
CA ILE A 98 -41.93 35.89 -29.71
C ILE A 98 -42.01 35.40 -31.18
N ALA A 99 -42.13 34.08 -31.40
CA ALA A 99 -42.25 33.52 -32.74
C ALA A 99 -43.57 33.88 -33.46
N ILE A 100 -44.66 34.10 -32.71
CA ILE A 100 -45.94 34.59 -33.24
C ILE A 100 -45.83 36.08 -33.59
N TRP A 101 -45.25 36.91 -32.70
CA TRP A 101 -45.06 38.34 -32.95
C TRP A 101 -44.19 38.58 -34.20
N ASN A 102 -43.07 37.87 -34.33
CA ASN A 102 -42.16 37.97 -35.48
C ASN A 102 -42.74 37.38 -36.79
N LYS A 103 -43.93 36.76 -36.76
CA LYS A 103 -44.68 36.32 -37.95
C LYS A 103 -45.81 37.28 -38.35
N GLY A 104 -46.02 38.36 -37.60
CA GLY A 104 -47.09 39.34 -37.80
C GLY A 104 -46.73 40.53 -38.71
N THR A 105 -45.60 40.48 -39.42
CA THR A 105 -45.06 41.56 -40.27
C THR A 105 -44.63 41.03 -41.63
#